data_AF-A0AAD7MCF6-F1
#
_entry.id   AF-A0AAD7MCF6-F1
#
_cell.length_a   1.000
_cell.length_b   1.000
_cell.length_c   1.000
_cell.angle_alpha   90.00
_cell.angle_beta   90.00
_cell.angle_gamma   90.00
#
_symmetry.space_group_name_H-M   'P 1'
#
loop_
_entity.id
_entity.type
_entity.pdbx_description
1 polymer ?
#
loop_
_entity_poly.entity_id
_entity_poly.type
_entity_poly.pdbx_seq_one_letter_code
_entity_poly.pdbx_strand_id
1 'polypeptide(L)'
;MAAPFADSRAAYSVLETRVNRALQTQLGDAARLRLQRDEAFRLLESAEPHRHLFPLAEYSILQQSIASMTDQLDEACHLSCTSHA
;
A
#
# COMPACT_ATOMS: atom_id res chain seq x y z
N MET A 1 -8.00 10.10 25.22
CA MET A 1 -8.03 8.80 24.52
C MET A 1 -7.85 9.11 23.05
N ALA A 2 -6.64 9.02 22.52
CA ALA A 2 -6.36 9.30 21.11
C ALA A 2 -7.05 8.23 20.25
N ALA A 3 -7.78 8.65 19.22
CA ALA A 3 -8.62 7.78 18.43
C ALA A 3 -7.74 6.77 17.65
N PRO A 4 -7.95 5.45 17.79
CA PRO A 4 -7.16 4.43 17.08
C PRO A 4 -7.23 4.56 15.55
N PHE A 5 -8.27 5.23 15.04
CA PHE A 5 -8.45 5.55 13.62
C PHE A 5 -7.45 6.55 13.06
N ALA A 6 -6.99 7.49 13.89
CA ALA A 6 -6.04 8.50 13.47
C ALA A 6 -4.69 7.84 13.11
N ASP A 7 -4.28 6.84 13.88
CA ASP A 7 -3.07 6.06 13.62
C ASP A 7 -3.19 5.23 12.34
N SER A 8 -4.33 4.60 12.08
CA SER A 8 -4.53 3.81 10.85
C SER A 8 -4.56 4.69 9.60
N ARG A 9 -5.21 5.86 9.66
CA ARG A 9 -5.26 6.80 8.54
C ARG A 9 -3.90 7.45 8.29
N ALA A 10 -3.15 7.77 9.35
CA ALA A 10 -1.78 8.22 9.24
C ALA A 10 -0.86 7.14 8.63
N ALA A 11 -0.99 5.89 9.06
CA ALA A 11 -0.24 4.77 8.49
C ALA A 11 -0.56 4.56 7.01
N TYR A 12 -1.83 4.66 6.61
CA TYR A 12 -2.24 4.62 5.21
C TYR A 12 -1.63 5.77 4.39
N SER A 13 -1.73 7.02 4.85
CA SER A 13 -1.15 8.16 4.11
C SER A 13 0.38 8.09 3.99
N VAL A 14 1.06 7.56 5.01
CA VAL A 14 2.50 7.30 4.94
C VAL A 14 2.81 6.22 3.91
N LEU A 15 2.04 5.12 3.89
CA LEU A 15 2.22 4.04 2.92
C LEU A 15 1.96 4.54 1.49
N GLU A 16 0.87 5.29 1.27
CA GLU A 16 0.52 5.90 -0.01
C GLU A 16 1.63 6.80 -0.55
N THR A 17 2.21 7.62 0.33
CA THR A 17 3.32 8.51 -0.02
C THR A 17 4.56 7.71 -0.41
N ARG A 18 4.86 6.62 0.31
CA ARG A 18 6.00 5.74 0.01
C ARG A 18 5.80 4.98 -1.30
N VAL A 19 4.61 4.45 -1.56
CA VAL A 19 4.28 3.76 -2.81
C VAL A 19 4.40 4.72 -3.99
N ASN A 20 3.79 5.91 -3.92
CA ASN A 20 3.92 6.92 -4.99
C ASN A 20 5.38 7.30 -5.23
N ARG A 21 6.17 7.48 -4.17
CA ARG A 21 7.58 7.80 -4.30
C ARG A 21 8.38 6.63 -4.92
N ALA A 22 8.09 5.39 -4.54
CA ALA A 22 8.74 4.21 -5.11
C ALA A 22 8.42 4.08 -6.61
N LEU A 23 7.15 4.26 -6.99
CA LEU A 23 6.71 4.24 -8.40
C LEU A 23 7.34 5.36 -9.24
N GLN A 24 7.58 6.54 -8.66
CA GLN A 24 8.18 7.66 -9.40
C GLN A 24 9.71 7.66 -9.43
N THR A 25 10.39 7.13 -8.41
CA THR A 25 11.85 7.30 -8.24
C THR A 25 12.65 6.01 -8.32
N GLN A 26 12.00 4.83 -8.30
CA GLN A 26 12.65 3.53 -8.21
C GLN A 26 12.14 2.52 -9.26
N LEU A 27 11.67 3.01 -10.41
CA LEU A 27 11.47 2.18 -11.60
C LEU A 27 12.78 1.46 -11.92
N GLY A 28 12.83 0.14 -11.69
CA GLY A 28 14.03 -0.70 -11.81
C GLY A 28 14.41 -1.48 -10.55
N ASP A 29 14.04 -1.03 -9.34
CA ASP A 29 14.39 -1.71 -8.09
C ASP A 29 13.25 -2.64 -7.63
N ALA A 30 13.15 -3.79 -8.30
CA ALA A 30 12.14 -4.81 -8.04
C ALA A 30 12.13 -5.31 -6.58
N ALA A 31 13.27 -5.27 -5.89
CA ALA A 31 13.36 -5.66 -4.49
C ALA A 31 12.65 -4.64 -3.57
N ARG A 32 12.82 -3.34 -3.82
CA ARG A 32 12.10 -2.29 -3.09
C ARG A 32 10.60 -2.27 -3.38
N LEU A 33 10.21 -2.48 -4.64
CA LEU A 33 8.80 -2.57 -5.01
C LEU A 33 8.11 -3.75 -4.29
N ARG A 34 8.77 -4.91 -4.21
CA ARG A 34 8.29 -6.05 -3.41
C ARG A 34 8.18 -5.75 -1.92
N LEU A 35 9.17 -5.08 -1.33
CA LEU A 35 9.11 -4.69 0.08
C LEU A 35 7.92 -3.76 0.36
N GLN A 36 7.66 -2.81 -0.54
CA GLN A 36 6.54 -1.88 -0.39
C GLN A 36 5.18 -2.58 -0.52
N ARG A 37 5.10 -3.58 -1.39
CA ARG A 37 3.93 -4.45 -1.53
C ARG A 37 3.68 -5.27 -0.26
N ASP A 38 4.72 -5.86 0.31
CA ASP A 38 4.60 -6.64 1.54
C ASP A 38 4.22 -5.75 2.75
N GLU A 39 4.71 -4.49 2.81
CA GLU A 39 4.24 -3.50 3.80
C GLU A 39 2.73 -3.20 3.64
N ALA A 40 2.25 -3.10 2.40
CA ALA A 40 0.83 -2.84 2.12
C ALA A 40 -0.08 -4.00 2.58
N PHE A 41 0.34 -5.24 2.34
CA PHE A 41 -0.38 -6.42 2.84
C PHE A 41 -0.38 -6.48 4.37
N ARG A 42 0.76 -6.25 5.03
CA ARG A 42 0.82 -6.22 6.49
C ARG A 42 -0.08 -5.15 7.12
N LEU A 43 -0.21 -3.99 6.46
CA LEU A 43 -1.13 -2.95 6.91
C LEU A 43 -2.58 -3.43 6.86
N LEU A 44 -2.97 -4.12 5.78
CA LEU A 44 -4.31 -4.68 5.63
C LEU A 44 -4.59 -5.78 6.68
N GLU A 45 -3.64 -6.70 6.87
CA GLU A 45 -3.74 -7.76 7.89
C GLU A 45 -3.82 -7.20 9.31
N SER A 46 -3.11 -6.10 9.60
CA SER A 46 -3.19 -5.40 10.88
C SER A 46 -4.53 -4.66 11.08
N ALA A 47 -5.13 -4.19 9.99
CA ALA A 47 -6.43 -3.50 10.01
C ALA A 47 -7.62 -4.46 10.09
N GLU A 48 -7.50 -5.69 9.57
CA GLU A 48 -8.55 -6.71 9.58
C GLU A 48 -9.12 -7.08 10.96
N PRO A 49 -8.31 -7.35 12.01
CA PRO A 49 -8.84 -7.60 13.36
C PRO A 49 -9.55 -6.37 13.93
N HIS A 50 -9.20 -5.17 13.47
CA HIS A 50 -9.82 -3.90 13.86
C HIS A 50 -10.95 -3.48 12.92
N ARG A 51 -11.36 -4.32 11.95
CA ARG A 51 -12.40 -3.98 10.95
C ARG A 51 -13.69 -3.44 11.57
N HIS A 52 -14.10 -3.98 12.71
CA HIS A 52 -15.30 -3.57 13.43
C HIS A 52 -15.24 -2.14 14.00
N LEU A 53 -14.04 -1.59 14.11
CA LEU A 53 -13.83 -0.19 14.47
C LEU A 53 -14.05 0.72 13.24
N PHE A 54 -13.76 0.24 12.03
CA PHE A 54 -13.87 1.07 10.82
C PHE A 54 -15.32 1.20 10.33
N PRO A 55 -15.73 2.39 9.88
CA PRO A 55 -16.92 2.52 9.05
C PRO A 55 -16.77 1.62 7.82
N LEU A 56 -17.83 0.88 7.48
CA LEU A 56 -17.80 -0.10 6.39
C LEU A 56 -17.35 0.51 5.06
N ALA A 57 -17.77 1.76 4.78
CA ALA A 57 -17.35 2.51 3.61
C ALA A 57 -15.84 2.85 3.63
N GLU A 58 -15.29 3.23 4.78
CA GLU A 58 -13.86 3.55 4.89
C GLU A 58 -12.98 2.31 4.79
N TYR A 59 -13.42 1.19 5.36
CA TYR A 59 -12.71 -0.07 5.22
C TYR A 59 -12.70 -0.57 3.77
N SER A 60 -13.83 -0.43 3.06
CA SER A 60 -13.89 -0.73 1.62
C SER A 60 -12.96 0.17 0.81
N ILE A 61 -12.89 1.47 1.11
CA ILE A 61 -11.96 2.39 0.45
C ILE A 61 -10.52 1.97 0.73
N LEU A 62 -10.17 1.64 1.99
CA LEU A 62 -8.85 1.16 2.37
C LEU A 62 -8.45 -0.10 1.59
N GLN A 63 -9.34 -1.09 1.50
CA GLN A 63 -9.11 -2.31 0.72
C GLN A 63 -8.87 -2.00 -0.76
N GLN A 64 -9.70 -1.13 -1.34
CA GLN A 64 -9.64 -0.79 -2.75
C GLN A 64 -8.37 0.01 -3.09
N SER A 65 -7.96 0.91 -2.21
CA SER A 65 -6.71 1.64 -2.33
C SER A 65 -5.49 0.73 -2.21
N ILE A 66 -5.46 -0.18 -1.22
CA ILE A 66 -4.35 -1.13 -1.06
C ILE A 66 -4.25 -2.05 -2.28
N ALA A 67 -5.37 -2.55 -2.79
CA ALA A 67 -5.40 -3.35 -4.02
C ALA A 67 -4.82 -2.58 -5.22
N SER A 68 -5.26 -1.33 -5.41
CA SER A 68 -4.75 -0.46 -6.47
C SER A 68 -3.24 -0.20 -6.34
N MET A 69 -2.73 0.00 -5.12
CA MET A 69 -1.30 0.16 -4.87
C MET A 69 -0.52 -1.10 -5.22
N THR A 70 -1.02 -2.29 -4.84
CA THR A 70 -0.35 -3.55 -5.15
C THR A 70 -0.34 -3.84 -6.66
N ASP A 71 -1.44 -3.56 -7.37
CA ASP A 71 -1.50 -3.69 -8.83
C ASP A 71 -0.48 -2.78 -9.52
N GLN A 72 -0.40 -1.51 -9.11
CA GLN A 72 0.58 -0.56 -9.66
C GLN A 72 2.04 -0.98 -9.39
N LEU A 73 2.31 -1.56 -8.21
CA LEU A 73 3.66 -2.06 -7.87
C LEU A 73 4.03 -3.30 -8.68
N ASP A 74 3.09 -4.21 -8.92
CA ASP A 74 3.31 -5.40 -9.76
C ASP A 74 3.48 -5.00 -11.24
N GLU A 75 2.69 -4.04 -11.74
CA GLU A 75 2.87 -3.48 -13.08
C GLU A 75 4.25 -2.81 -13.23
N ALA A 76 4.66 -1.99 -12.27
CA ALA A 76 6.00 -1.38 -12.27
C ALA A 76 7.13 -2.42 -12.21
N CYS A 77 6.95 -3.52 -11.47
CA CYS A 77 7.89 -4.65 -11.48
C CYS A 77 8.00 -5.30 -12.87
N HIS A 78 6.86 -5.55 -13.54
CA HIS A 78 6.83 -6.13 -14.88
C HIS A 78 7.48 -5.21 -15.93
N LEU A 79 7.18 -3.91 -15.89
CA LEU A 79 7.80 -2.91 -16.77
C LEU A 79 9.32 -2.85 -16.57
N SER A 80 9.78 -2.89 -15.31
CA SER A 80 11.21 -2.87 -14.96
C SER A 80 11.96 -4.12 -15.46
N CYS A 81 11.31 -5.29 -15.50
CA CYS A 81 11.90 -6.50 -16.08
C CYS A 81 11.97 -6.45 -17.62
N THR A 82 11.07 -5.70 -18.26
CA THR A 82 10.94 -5.67 -19.72
C THR A 82 11.78 -4.55 -20.35
N SER A 83 12.11 -3.49 -19.60
CA SER A 83 12.89 -2.34 -20.10
C SER A 83 14.40 -2.56 -20.22
N HIS A 84 14.86 -3.81 -20.15
CA HIS A 84 16.28 -4.19 -20.34
C HIS A 84 16.39 -5.30 -21.39
N ALA A 85 15.78 -5.09 -22.57
CA ALA A 85 15.93 -5.92 -23.76
C ALA A 85 16.28 -5.05 -24.97
#